data_AF-A0A6I3EAA5-F1
#
_entry.id   AF-A0A6I3EAA5-F1
#
_cell.length_a   1.000
_cell.length_b   1.000
_cell.length_c   1.000
_cell.angle_alpha   90.00
_cell.angle_beta   90.00
_cell.angle_gamma   90.00
#
_symmetry.space_group_name_H-M   'P 1'
#
loop_
_entity.id
_entity.type
_entity.pdbx_description
1 polymer ?
#
loop_
_entity_poly.entity_id
_entity_poly.type
_entity_poly.pdbx_seq_one_letter_code
_entity_poly.pdbx_strand_id
1 'polypeptide(L)' 'MNEDLDHQGEQLTPLVKIHLIKEEIAAIPNAPLSEHGERFDRVHQKLNAALSDIEGI' A
#
# COMPACT_ATOMS: atom_id res chain seq x y z
N MET A 1 1.89 -24.94 -16.81
CA MET A 1 2.73 -23.83 -16.32
C MET A 1 1.95 -23.20 -15.18
N ASN A 2 2.25 -23.61 -13.95
CA ASN A 2 1.68 -23.03 -12.73
C ASN A 2 2.83 -22.28 -12.08
N GLU A 3 2.89 -20.97 -12.30
CA GLU A 3 3.76 -20.08 -11.53
C GLU A 3 2.99 -19.70 -10.27
N ASP A 4 2.95 -20.63 -9.32
CA ASP A 4 2.70 -20.32 -7.91
C ASP A 4 3.99 -19.67 -7.40
N LEU A 5 4.13 -18.37 -7.68
CA LEU A 5 5.22 -17.55 -7.19
C LEU A 5 4.93 -17.25 -5.72
N ASP A 6 5.53 -18.11 -4.89
CA ASP A 6 5.97 -17.87 -3.52
C ASP A 6 6.34 -16.38 -3.28
N HIS A 7 5.37 -15.60 -2.80
CA HIS A 7 5.61 -14.24 -2.31
C HIS A 7 5.80 -14.23 -0.77
N GLN A 8 6.26 -15.35 -0.18
CA GLN A 8 6.40 -15.45 1.28
C GLN A 8 7.74 -14.93 1.83
N GLY A 9 8.59 -14.30 1.02
CA GLY A 9 9.89 -13.78 1.49
C GLY A 9 10.43 -12.51 0.84
N GLU A 10 9.76 -11.94 -0.16
CA GLU A 10 10.30 -10.78 -0.88
C GLU A 10 9.84 -9.48 -0.20
N GLN A 11 10.75 -8.79 0.49
CA GLN A 11 10.48 -7.42 0.93
C GLN A 11 10.22 -6.57 -0.32
N LEU A 12 8.96 -6.18 -0.52
CA LEU A 12 8.59 -5.24 -1.58
C LEU A 12 9.45 -3.99 -1.45
N THR A 13 10.05 -3.56 -2.57
CA THR A 13 10.83 -2.33 -2.56
C THR A 13 9.93 -1.15 -2.16
N PRO A 14 10.47 -0.08 -1.55
CA PRO A 14 9.64 1.04 -1.13
C PRO A 14 8.87 1.70 -2.29
N LEU A 15 9.44 1.71 -3.49
CA LEU A 15 8.77 2.20 -4.70
C LEU A 15 7.56 1.34 -5.10
N VAL A 16 7.65 0.01 -4.95
CA VAL A 16 6.51 -0.90 -5.18
C VAL A 16 5.43 -0.68 -4.12
N LYS A 17 5.80 -0.48 -2.85
CA LYS A 17 4.85 -0.13 -1.78
C LYS A 17 4.09 1.17 -2.11
N ILE A 18 4.79 2.22 -2.55
CA ILE A 18 4.17 3.49 -2.98
C ILE A 18 3.21 3.28 -4.16
N HIS A 19 3.57 2.45 -5.14
CA HIS A 19 2.69 2.16 -6.27
C HIS A 19 1.36 1.53 -5.82
N LEU A 20 1.41 0.52 -4.95
CA LEU A 20 0.22 -0.13 -4.40
C LEU A 20 -0.66 0.84 -3.59
N ILE A 21 -0.03 1.76 -2.84
CA ILE A 21 -0.75 2.81 -2.10
C ILE A 21 -1.50 3.74 -3.07
N LYS A 22 -0.92 4.08 -4.23
CA LYS A 22 -1.61 4.90 -5.25
C LYS A 22 -2.84 4.18 -5.81
N GLU A 23 -2.76 2.88 -6.04
CA GLU A 23 -3.91 2.08 -6.47
C GLU A 23 -5.01 2.03 -5.40
N GLU A 24 -4.63 1.88 -4.13
CA GLU A 24 -5.56 1.93 -3.00
C GLU A 24 -6.28 3.27 -2.90
N ILE A 25 -5.57 4.39 -3.07
CA ILE A 25 -6.15 5.74 -3.11
C ILE A 25 -7.15 5.87 -4.27
N ALA A 26 -6.79 5.38 -5.45
CA ALA A 26 -7.66 5.43 -6.63
C ALA A 26 -8.95 4.61 -6.44
N ALA A 27 -8.95 3.62 -5.55
CA ALA A 27 -10.11 2.82 -5.21
C ALA A 27 -11.01 3.46 -4.13
N ILE A 28 -10.53 4.44 -3.34
CA ILE A 28 -11.31 5.10 -2.27
C ILE A 28 -12.63 5.70 -2.77
N PRO A 29 -12.69 6.41 -3.91
CA PRO A 29 -13.94 6.98 -4.41
C PRO A 29 -15.05 5.95 -4.67
N ASN A 30 -14.68 4.68 -4.89
CA ASN A 30 -15.64 3.59 -5.12
C ASN A 30 -16.16 2.96 -3.82
N ALA A 31 -15.60 3.33 -2.67
CA ALA A 31 -16.03 2.82 -1.37
C ALA A 31 -17.16 3.69 -0.75
N PRO A 32 -17.99 3.10 0.14
CA PRO A 32 -18.96 3.86 0.91
C PRO A 32 -18.30 5.00 1.69
N LEU A 33 -18.95 6.18 1.73
CA LEU A 33 -18.42 7.37 2.41
C LEU A 33 -18.09 7.11 3.90
N SER A 34 -18.86 6.25 4.56
CA SER A 34 -18.64 5.84 5.95
C SER A 34 -17.28 5.18 6.17
N GLU A 35 -16.67 4.61 5.13
CA GLU A 35 -15.36 3.94 5.19
C GLU A 35 -14.20 4.88 4.83
N HIS A 36 -14.47 6.10 4.33
CA HIS A 36 -13.40 6.99 3.84
C HIS A 36 -12.42 7.39 4.93
N GLY A 37 -12.89 7.59 6.16
CA GLY A 37 -12.03 7.91 7.31
C GLY A 37 -11.04 6.79 7.62
N GLU A 38 -11.53 5.56 7.82
CA GLU A 38 -10.68 4.40 8.08
C GLU A 38 -9.68 4.14 6.95
N ARG A 39 -10.13 4.25 5.70
CA ARG A 39 -9.28 4.08 4.52
C ARG A 39 -8.21 5.15 4.42
N PHE A 40 -8.54 6.41 4.75
CA PHE A 40 -7.56 7.49 4.82
C PHE A 40 -6.49 7.20 5.87
N ASP A 41 -6.87 6.84 7.09
CA ASP A 41 -5.92 6.53 8.17
C ASP A 41 -4.97 5.38 7.78
N ARG A 42 -5.52 4.34 7.15
CA ARG A 42 -4.73 3.20 6.66
C ARG A 42 -3.74 3.59 5.56
N VAL A 43 -4.18 4.38 4.58
CA VAL A 43 -3.30 4.91 3.51
C VAL A 43 -2.20 5.77 4.11
N HIS A 44 -2.53 6.64 5.07
CA HIS A 44 -1.58 7.52 5.73
C HIS A 44 -0.49 6.73 6.48
N GLN A 45 -0.89 5.70 7.23
CA GLN A 45 0.06 4.81 7.92
C GLN A 45 0.98 4.06 6.94
N LYS A 46 0.41 3.50 5.87
CA LYS A 46 1.19 2.78 4.84
C LYS A 46 2.17 3.69 4.12
N LEU A 47 1.76 4.92 3.81
CA LEU A 47 2.60 5.91 3.16
C LEU A 47 3.76 6.32 4.07
N ASN A 48 3.50 6.61 5.34
CA ASN A 48 4.56 6.93 6.29
C ASN A 48 5.57 5.79 6.41
N ALA A 49 5.13 4.54 6.54
CA ALA A 49 6.03 3.39 6.59
C ALA A 49 6.87 3.28 5.31
N ALA A 50 6.25 3.42 4.13
CA ALA A 50 6.97 3.36 2.86
C ALA A 50 7.96 4.52 2.67
N LEU A 51 7.68 5.71 3.20
CA LEU A 51 8.60 6.84 3.18
C LEU A 51 9.76 6.65 4.16
N SER A 52 9.50 6.16 5.39
CA SER A 52 10.56 5.84 6.36
C SER A 52 11.52 4.78 5.82
N ASP A 53 11.02 3.77 5.10
CA ASP A 53 11.86 2.78 4.42
C ASP A 53 12.78 3.39 3.35
N ILE A 54 12.38 4.50 2.70
CA ILE A 54 13.20 5.23 1.71
C ILE A 54 14.23 6.10 2.42
N GLU A 55 13.81 6.78 3.48
CA GLU A 55 14.67 7.66 4.27
C GLU A 55 15.70 6.87 5.09
N GLY A 56 15.49 5.56 5.29
CA GLY A 56 16.37 4.68 6.06
C GLY A 56 16.28 4.94 7.57
N ILE A 57 15.12 5.39 8.05
CA ILE A 57 14.86 5.77 9.45
C ILE A 57 14.08 4.66 10.17
#